data_AF-A0A7T1HYG2-F1
#
_entry.id   AF-A0A7T1HYG2-F1
#
_cell.length_a   1.000
_cell.length_b   1.000
_cell.length_c   1.000
_cell.angle_alpha   90.00
_cell.angle_beta   90.00
_cell.angle_gamma   90.00
#
_symmetry.space_group_name_H-M   'P 1'
#
loop_
_entity.id
_entity.type
_entity.pdbx_description
1 polymer ?
#
loop_
_entity_poly.entity_id
_entity_poly.type
_entity_poly.pdbx_seq_one_letter_code
_entity_poly.pdbx_strand_id
1 'polypeptide(L)' 'MQTPPRPTPRETTEAMVRNIDRELAEIKQAIGQCRGDRMAEPRLTSIWMAHLLISSTELLQNLLIDTAQRP' A
#
# COMPACT_ATOMS: atom_id res chain seq x y z
N MET A 1 -5.54 -12.98 -34.53
CA MET A 1 -6.33 -12.75 -33.31
C MET A 1 -5.36 -12.44 -32.18
N GLN A 2 -5.33 -11.21 -31.68
CA GLN A 2 -4.50 -10.85 -30.52
C GLN A 2 -5.15 -11.43 -29.27
N THR A 3 -4.43 -12.30 -28.57
CA THR A 3 -4.84 -12.78 -27.25
C THR A 3 -4.93 -11.59 -26.30
N PRO A 4 -6.05 -11.39 -25.58
CA PRO A 4 -6.13 -10.32 -24.59
C PRO A 4 -5.04 -10.54 -23.53
N PRO A 5 -4.41 -9.46 -23.03
CA PRO A 5 -3.46 -9.56 -21.95
C PRO A 5 -4.14 -10.29 -20.79
N ARG A 6 -3.53 -11.41 -20.35
CA ARG A 6 -4.02 -12.14 -19.18
C ARG A 6 -4.03 -11.17 -17.99
N PRO A 7 -5.14 -11.06 -17.24
CA PRO A 7 -5.13 -10.28 -16.02
C PRO A 7 -4.01 -10.82 -15.13
N THR A 8 -3.12 -9.92 -14.70
CA THR A 8 -2.08 -10.25 -13.72
C THR A 8 -2.76 -10.82 -12.48
N PRO A 9 -2.18 -11.87 -11.85
CA PRO A 9 -2.73 -12.40 -10.61
C PRO A 9 -2.83 -11.26 -9.59
N ARG A 10 -4.06 -10.94 -9.19
CA ARG A 10 -4.30 -9.92 -8.16
C ARG A 10 -3.66 -10.42 -6.86
N GLU A 11 -2.85 -9.57 -6.23
CA GLU A 11 -2.33 -9.87 -4.91
C GLU A 11 -3.52 -10.10 -3.96
N THR A 12 -3.47 -11.17 -3.16
CA THR A 12 -4.57 -11.48 -2.26
C THR A 12 -4.72 -10.36 -1.23
N THR A 13 -5.94 -10.10 -0.77
CA THR A 13 -6.23 -9.14 0.29
C THR A 13 -5.34 -9.35 1.52
N GLU A 14 -5.09 -10.62 1.90
CA GLU A 14 -4.20 -10.95 3.02
C GLU A 14 -2.74 -10.57 2.76
N ALA A 15 -2.23 -10.84 1.55
CA ALA A 15 -0.86 -10.46 1.17
C ALA A 15 -0.69 -8.93 1.15
N MET A 16 -1.69 -8.19 0.66
CA MET A 16 -1.68 -6.72 0.69
C MET A 16 -1.65 -6.16 2.12
N VAL A 17 -2.46 -6.71 3.03
CA VAL A 17 -2.44 -6.30 4.44
C VAL A 17 -1.05 -6.51 5.05
N ARG A 18 -0.44 -7.68 4.82
CA ARG A 18 0.93 -7.97 5.30
C ARG A 18 1.98 -7.02 4.72
N ASN A 19 1.86 -6.66 3.44
CA ASN A 19 2.76 -5.70 2.81
C ASN A 19 2.60 -4.30 3.42
N ILE A 20 1.37 -3.82 3.59
CA ILE A 20 1.09 -2.52 4.23
C ILE A 20 1.65 -2.48 5.66
N ASP A 21 1.49 -3.55 6.44
CA ASP A 21 2.06 -3.64 7.79
C ASP A 21 3.58 -3.54 7.80
N ARG A 22 4.26 -4.22 6.86
CA ARG A 22 5.72 -4.13 6.69
C ARG A 22 6.15 -2.71 6.35
N GLU A 23 5.51 -2.10 5.34
CA GLU A 23 5.81 -0.74 4.92
C GLU A 23 5.59 0.27 6.05
N LEU A 24 4.51 0.12 6.82
CA LEU A 24 4.26 0.95 8.01
C LEU A 24 5.38 0.84 9.06
N ALA A 25 5.95 -0.35 9.25
CA ALA A 25 7.07 -0.54 10.17
C ALA A 25 8.34 0.17 9.66
N GLU A 26 8.64 0.05 8.36
CA GLU A 26 9.77 0.73 7.72
C GLU A 26 9.63 2.26 7.78
N ILE A 27 8.42 2.77 7.54
CA ILE A 27 8.10 4.20 7.65
C ILE A 27 8.35 4.71 9.07
N LYS A 28 7.84 4.00 10.09
CA LYS A 28 8.05 4.37 11.50
C LYS A 28 9.54 4.41 11.86
N GLN A 29 10.31 3.44 11.38
CA GLN A 29 11.75 3.41 11.58
C GLN A 29 12.45 4.61 10.90
N ALA A 30 12.12 4.89 9.64
CA ALA A 30 12.71 5.99 8.88
C ALA A 30 12.38 7.36 9.49
N ILE A 31 11.14 7.58 9.94
CA ILE A 31 10.75 8.79 10.68
C ILE A 31 11.57 8.92 11.97
N GLY A 32 11.76 7.80 12.70
CA GLY A 32 12.61 7.78 13.89
C GLY A 32 14.07 8.19 13.60
N GLN A 33 14.62 7.78 12.45
CA GLN A 33 15.99 8.11 12.03
C GLN A 33 16.14 9.56 11.57
N CYS A 34 15.10 10.14 10.97
CA CYS A 34 15.12 11.51 10.44
C CYS A 34 14.56 12.55 11.42
N ARG A 35 14.19 12.15 12.65
CA ARG A 35 13.56 13.02 13.64
C ARG A 35 14.43 14.24 13.94
N GLY A 36 13.89 15.43 13.70
CA GLY A 36 14.59 16.69 13.91
C GLY A 36 15.35 17.23 12.69
N ASP A 37 15.39 16.49 11.59
CA ASP A 37 15.82 17.00 10.29
C ASP A 37 14.65 17.75 9.63
N ARG A 38 14.77 19.09 9.55
CA ARG A 38 13.73 19.99 9.05
C ARG A 38 13.35 19.77 7.59
N MET A 39 14.17 19.09 6.79
CA MET A 39 13.92 18.86 5.37
C MET A 39 13.65 17.40 5.05
N ALA A 40 14.33 16.47 5.72
CA ALA A 40 14.11 15.04 5.51
C ALA A 40 12.78 14.57 6.11
N GLU A 41 12.42 15.03 7.32
CA GLU A 41 11.21 14.58 8.02
C GLU A 41 9.91 14.90 7.24
N PRO A 42 9.68 16.14 6.75
CA PRO A 42 8.45 16.44 6.00
C PRO A 42 8.38 15.77 4.63
N ARG A 43 9.53 15.67 3.93
CA ARG A 43 9.60 15.08 2.59
C ARG A 43 9.40 13.57 2.62
N LEU A 44 10.02 12.88 3.58
CA LEU A 44 9.78 11.46 3.78
C LEU A 44 8.32 11.24 4.20
N THR A 45 7.83 12.00 5.18
CA THR A 45 6.44 11.88 5.64
C THR A 45 5.43 12.03 4.50
N SER A 46 5.60 13.01 3.61
CA SER A 46 4.65 13.23 2.51
C SER A 46 4.65 12.10 1.47
N ILE A 47 5.83 11.59 1.09
CA ILE A 47 5.96 10.46 0.17
C ILE A 47 5.31 9.20 0.76
N TRP A 48 5.59 8.92 2.03
CA TRP A 48 5.07 7.75 2.72
C TRP A 48 3.55 7.82 2.94
N MET A 49 3.02 9.00 3.28
CA MET A 49 1.57 9.20 3.37
C MET A 49 0.88 8.99 2.02
N ALA A 50 1.47 9.46 0.92
CA ALA A 50 0.92 9.25 -0.41
C ALA A 50 0.88 7.75 -0.77
N HIS A 51 1.97 7.02 -0.49
CA HIS A 51 2.04 5.57 -0.71
C HIS A 51 0.97 4.82 0.08
N LEU A 52 0.84 5.10 1.39
CA LEU A 52 -0.16 4.47 2.24
C LEU A 52 -1.60 4.72 1.76
N LEU A 53 -1.90 5.92 1.26
CA LEU A 53 -3.23 6.25 0.72
C LEU A 53 -3.56 5.42 -0.53
N ILE A 54 -2.58 5.23 -1.42
CA ILE A 54 -2.74 4.42 -2.63
C ILE A 54 -2.97 2.96 -2.25
N SER A 55 -2.09 2.37 -1.44
CA SER A 55 -2.19 0.95 -1.03
C SER A 55 -3.48 0.67 -0.25
N SER A 56 -3.93 1.61 0.58
CA SER A 56 -5.20 1.49 1.30
C SER A 56 -6.40 1.53 0.35
N THR A 57 -6.35 2.36 -0.71
CA THR A 57 -7.41 2.42 -1.72
C THR A 57 -7.52 1.11 -2.49
N GLU A 58 -6.39 0.53 -2.89
CA GLU A 58 -6.34 -0.75 -3.59
C GLU A 58 -6.84 -1.90 -2.69
N LEU A 59 -6.45 -1.91 -1.41
CA LEU A 59 -6.97 -2.88 -0.44
C LEU A 59 -8.48 -2.77 -0.28
N LEU A 60 -9.02 -1.55 -0.22
CA LEU A 60 -10.46 -1.31 -0.04
C LEU A 60 -11.26 -1.73 -1.26
N GLN A 61 -10.76 -1.45 -2.48
CA GLN A 61 -11.32 -1.98 -3.72
C GLN A 61 -11.30 -3.50 -3.73
N ASN A 62 -10.22 -4.09 -3.22
CA ASN A 62 -10.09 -5.53 -3.20
C ASN A 62 -11.10 -6.18 -2.26
N LEU A 63 -11.23 -5.65 -1.04
CA LEU A 63 -12.24 -6.06 -0.07
C LEU A 63 -13.66 -5.94 -0.60
N LEU A 64 -14.00 -4.84 -1.28
CA LEU A 64 -15.33 -4.64 -1.86
C LEU A 64 -15.65 -5.72 -2.90
N ILE A 65 -14.70 -6.04 -3.77
CA ILE A 65 -14.86 -7.09 -4.78
C ILE A 65 -14.99 -8.47 -4.11
N ASP A 66 -14.13 -8.79 -3.15
CA ASP A 66 -14.14 -10.08 -2.46
C ASP A 66 -15.46 -10.27 -1.68
N THR A 67 -15.99 -9.20 -1.09
CA THR A 67 -17.26 -9.22 -0.35
C THR A 67 -18.45 -9.36 -1.29
N ALA A 68 -18.43 -8.67 -2.44
CA ALA A 68 -19.49 -8.78 -3.45
C ALA A 68 -19.54 -10.15 -4.15
N GLN A 69 -18.43 -10.90 -4.16
CA GLN A 69 -18.34 -12.24 -4.72
C GLN A 69 -18.72 -13.37 -3.75
N ARG A 70 -18.85 -13.07 -2.44
CA ARG A 70 -19.34 -14.04 -1.46
C ARG A 70 -20.88 -14.04 -1.47
N PRO A 71 -21.53 -15.21 -1.62
CA PRO A 71 -22.98 -15.34 -1.64
C PRO A 71 -23.64 -15.07 -0.29
#